data_AF-A0A0K0FLW8-F1
#
_entry.id   AF-A0A0K0FLW8-F1
#
_cell.length_a   1.000
_cell.length_b   1.000
_cell.length_c   1.000
_cell.angle_alpha   90.00
_cell.angle_beta   90.00
_cell.angle_gamma   90.00
#
_symmetry.space_group_name_H-M   'P 1'
#
loop_
_entity.id
_entity.type
_entity.pdbx_description
1 polymer ?
#
loop_
_entity_poly.entity_id
_entity_poly.type
_entity_poly.pdbx_seq_one_letter_code
_entity_poly.pdbx_strand_id
1 'polypeptide(L)'
;MDILCTKNHSFKCFVLPAHISKEAQLSLKYILYKNFNIPPVNILCSYEENENFKYLIPIDTCNDNDECVKVVSKSENLQFTMRGCRKKLFLKKSGNKEISRKYIQERTCQASINPIVCGCSGDRCNSKNIIA
;
A
#
# COMPACT_ATOMS: atom_id res chain seq x y z
N MET A 1 33.99 -0.93 -6.56
CA MET A 1 32.70 -1.16 -7.25
C MET A 1 31.61 -1.06 -6.19
N ASP A 2 31.21 0.17 -5.87
CA ASP A 2 30.15 0.39 -4.90
C ASP A 2 28.81 0.26 -5.61
N ILE A 3 28.15 -0.87 -5.38
CA ILE A 3 26.77 -1.08 -5.82
C ILE A 3 25.92 -0.11 -4.99
N LEU A 4 25.58 1.03 -5.58
CA LEU A 4 24.61 1.98 -5.04
C LEU A 4 23.34 1.20 -4.69
N CYS A 5 23.10 0.97 -3.39
CA CYS A 5 21.77 0.69 -2.89
C CYS A 5 20.94 1.97 -3.09
N THR A 6 20.31 2.11 -4.25
CA THR A 6 19.42 3.25 -4.50
C THR A 6 18.16 3.05 -3.66
N LYS A 7 18.02 3.85 -2.61
CA LYS A 7 16.77 3.97 -1.84
C LYS A 7 15.63 4.29 -2.81
N ASN A 8 14.56 3.51 -2.76
CA ASN A 8 13.35 3.76 -3.57
C ASN A 8 12.39 4.67 -2.80
N HIS A 9 11.82 5.67 -3.45
CA HIS A 9 10.74 6.48 -2.91
C HIS A 9 9.39 5.80 -3.15
N SER A 10 8.47 5.88 -2.19
CA SER A 10 7.13 5.27 -2.26
C SER A 10 6.07 6.30 -1.95
N PHE A 11 4.94 6.26 -2.67
CA PHE A 11 3.76 6.98 -2.22
C PHE A 11 3.22 6.35 -0.94
N LYS A 12 2.87 7.18 0.04
CA LYS A 12 2.44 6.78 1.37
C LYS A 12 1.09 7.40 1.71
N CYS A 13 0.04 6.60 1.58
CA CYS A 13 -1.32 7.04 1.87
C CYS A 13 -2.25 5.88 2.16
N PHE A 14 -3.41 6.25 2.69
CA PHE A 14 -4.49 5.36 3.08
C PHE A 14 -5.84 5.99 2.77
N VAL A 15 -6.85 5.21 2.40
CA VAL A 15 -8.22 5.69 2.28
C VAL A 15 -9.22 4.67 2.82
N LEU A 16 -10.19 5.18 3.58
CA LEU A 16 -11.31 4.40 4.08
C LEU A 16 -12.50 4.53 3.13
N PRO A 17 -13.32 3.48 3.00
CA PRO A 17 -14.58 3.58 2.29
C PRO A 17 -15.46 4.64 2.97
N ALA A 18 -15.90 5.66 2.23
CA ALA A 18 -16.75 6.72 2.75
C ALA A 18 -18.22 6.26 2.94
N HIS A 19 -18.63 5.21 2.23
CA HIS A 19 -20.01 4.72 2.16
C HIS A 19 -20.44 3.80 3.32
N ILE A 20 -19.56 3.52 4.29
CA ILE A 20 -19.88 2.69 5.47
C ILE A 20 -20.11 3.55 6.72
N SER A 21 -20.85 3.01 7.69
CA SER A 21 -21.14 3.69 8.96
C SER A 21 -19.87 4.08 9.72
N LYS A 22 -19.95 5.09 10.59
CA LYS A 22 -18.81 5.56 11.40
C LYS A 22 -18.26 4.43 12.29
N GLU A 23 -19.14 3.60 12.82
CA GLU A 23 -18.80 2.43 13.63
C GLU A 23 -18.03 1.41 12.79
N ALA A 24 -18.48 1.13 11.56
CA ALA A 24 -17.77 0.24 10.64
C ALA A 24 -16.40 0.80 10.25
N GLN A 25 -16.28 2.12 10.03
CA GLN A 25 -14.98 2.76 9.80
C GLN A 25 -14.04 2.62 11.01
N LEU A 26 -14.56 2.76 12.23
CA LEU A 26 -13.80 2.58 13.47
C LEU A 26 -13.33 1.13 13.64
N SER A 27 -14.22 0.15 13.43
CA SER A 27 -13.87 -1.27 13.47
C SER A 27 -12.84 -1.62 12.41
N LEU A 28 -12.99 -1.10 11.19
CA LEU A 28 -12.02 -1.29 10.11
C LEU A 28 -10.66 -0.69 10.49
N LYS A 29 -10.62 0.56 10.97
CA LYS A 29 -9.38 1.17 11.49
C LYS A 29 -8.72 0.28 12.54
N TYR A 30 -9.47 -0.22 13.52
CA TYR A 30 -8.95 -1.06 14.59
C TYR A 30 -8.31 -2.35 14.05
N ILE A 31 -8.99 -3.06 13.14
CA ILE A 31 -8.47 -4.27 12.49
C ILE A 31 -7.18 -3.95 11.72
N LEU A 32 -7.13 -2.81 11.04
CA LEU A 32 -5.97 -2.41 10.27
C LEU A 32 -4.79 -2.03 11.17
N TYR A 33 -5.00 -1.30 12.27
CA TYR A 33 -3.93 -0.93 13.21
C TYR A 33 -3.29 -2.15 13.87
N LYS A 34 -4.01 -3.28 13.96
CA LYS A 34 -3.46 -4.55 14.45
C LYS A 34 -2.49 -5.22 13.47
N ASN A 35 -2.55 -4.87 12.19
CA ASN A 35 -1.82 -5.56 11.12
C ASN A 35 -0.84 -4.66 10.36
N PHE A 36 -1.08 -3.35 10.35
CA PHE A 36 -0.36 -2.36 9.54
C PHE A 36 0.04 -1.14 10.36
N ASN A 37 1.18 -0.54 10.00
CA ASN A 37 1.47 0.84 10.34
C ASN A 37 0.70 1.73 9.36
N ILE A 38 -0.52 2.13 9.74
CA ILE A 38 -1.42 2.84 8.85
C ILE A 38 -0.81 4.20 8.44
N PRO A 39 -0.61 4.45 7.13
CA PRO A 39 -0.12 5.73 6.64
C PRO A 39 -1.19 6.84 6.72
N PRO A 40 -0.84 8.12 6.47
CA PRO A 40 -1.80 9.22 6.53
C PRO A 40 -3.01 9.00 5.61
N VAL A 41 -4.20 9.40 6.08
CA VAL A 41 -5.43 9.33 5.29
C VAL A 41 -5.38 10.38 4.18
N ASN A 42 -5.63 9.98 2.94
CA ASN A 42 -5.79 10.89 1.81
C ASN A 42 -6.78 10.30 0.79
N ILE A 43 -7.79 11.08 0.40
CA ILE A 43 -8.84 10.66 -0.54
C ILE A 43 -8.27 10.27 -1.91
N LEU A 44 -7.20 10.93 -2.37
CA LEU A 44 -6.56 10.65 -3.64
C LEU A 44 -5.79 9.33 -3.65
N CYS A 45 -5.68 8.62 -2.51
CA CYS A 45 -4.94 7.37 -2.46
C CYS A 45 -5.48 6.30 -3.42
N SER A 46 -6.79 6.34 -3.71
CA SER A 46 -7.46 5.49 -4.70
C SER A 46 -7.40 6.00 -6.14
N TYR A 47 -7.11 7.29 -6.35
CA TYR A 47 -7.27 8.00 -7.63
C TYR A 47 -5.92 8.49 -8.13
N GLU A 48 -5.09 7.57 -8.62
CA GLU A 48 -3.72 7.88 -9.07
C GLU A 48 -3.66 8.62 -10.41
N GLU A 49 -4.74 8.52 -11.19
CA GLU A 49 -5.01 9.26 -12.41
C GLU A 49 -5.29 10.74 -12.16
N ASN A 50 -5.60 11.14 -10.92
CA ASN A 50 -5.81 12.54 -10.59
C ASN A 50 -4.50 13.33 -10.75
N GLU A 51 -4.55 14.47 -11.44
CA GLU A 51 -3.38 15.31 -11.70
C GLU A 51 -2.67 15.75 -10.41
N ASN A 52 -3.43 15.95 -9.34
CA ASN A 52 -2.90 16.37 -8.04
C ASN A 52 -2.30 15.21 -7.22
N PHE A 53 -2.46 13.96 -7.65
CA PHE A 53 -1.98 12.78 -6.90
C PHE A 53 -0.49 12.89 -6.56
N LYS A 54 0.34 13.20 -7.56
CA LYS A 54 1.81 13.25 -7.40
C LYS A 54 2.28 14.36 -6.45
N TYR A 55 1.45 15.38 -6.24
CA TYR A 55 1.77 16.56 -5.43
C TYR A 55 1.21 16.45 -4.02
N LEU A 56 0.03 15.86 -3.86
CA LEU A 56 -0.69 15.81 -2.59
C LEU A 56 -0.50 14.51 -1.81
N ILE A 57 -0.05 13.43 -2.46
CA ILE A 57 0.26 12.19 -1.76
C ILE A 57 1.67 12.27 -1.16
N PRO A 58 1.81 12.10 0.17
CA PRO A 58 3.11 12.07 0.82
C PRO A 58 4.02 10.99 0.24
N ILE A 59 5.31 11.27 0.20
CA ILE A 59 6.35 10.35 -0.25
C ILE A 59 7.15 9.88 0.97
N ASP A 60 7.45 8.60 1.03
CA ASP A 60 8.34 8.00 2.02
C ASP A 60 9.55 7.38 1.32
N THR A 61 10.71 7.43 1.94
CA THR A 61 11.92 6.79 1.42
C THR A 61 12.03 5.38 2.00
N CYS A 62 12.09 4.38 1.14
CA CYS A 62 12.23 2.98 1.54
C CYS A 62 13.69 2.67 1.91
N ASN A 63 13.86 1.74 2.84
CA ASN A 63 15.19 1.27 3.23
C ASN A 63 15.85 0.51 2.08
N ASP A 64 17.16 0.29 2.20
CA ASP A 64 17.88 -0.54 1.24
C ASP A 64 17.29 -1.96 1.20
N ASN A 65 17.16 -2.52 -0.01
CA ASN A 65 16.50 -3.80 -0.26
C ASN A 65 15.04 -3.85 0.26
N ASP A 66 14.34 -2.72 0.24
CA ASP A 66 12.90 -2.64 0.49
C ASP A 66 12.15 -2.28 -0.80
N GLU A 67 10.87 -2.65 -0.85
CA GLU A 67 10.03 -2.55 -2.05
C GLU A 67 8.87 -1.58 -1.79
N CYS A 68 8.44 -0.88 -2.84
CA CYS A 68 7.20 -0.12 -2.79
C CYS A 68 6.03 -1.09 -2.91
N VAL A 69 5.01 -0.91 -2.07
CA VAL A 69 3.83 -1.77 -2.03
C VAL A 69 2.57 -0.95 -2.24
N LYS A 70 1.61 -1.56 -2.94
CA LYS A 70 0.23 -1.12 -3.06
C LYS A 70 -0.67 -2.27 -2.62
N VAL A 71 -1.50 -2.04 -1.61
CA VAL A 71 -2.53 -2.96 -1.13
C VAL A 71 -3.87 -2.41 -1.56
N VAL A 72 -4.65 -3.20 -2.26
CA VAL A 72 -6.01 -2.84 -2.66
C VAL A 72 -6.96 -3.96 -2.32
N SER A 73 -8.03 -3.65 -1.60
CA SER A 73 -9.15 -4.56 -1.42
C SER A 73 -10.37 -3.97 -2.09
N LYS A 74 -11.04 -4.76 -2.93
CA LYS A 74 -12.26 -4.37 -3.64
C LYS A 74 -13.35 -5.40 -3.37
N SER A 75 -14.52 -4.95 -2.98
CA SER A 75 -15.73 -5.76 -2.84
C SER A 75 -16.92 -4.89 -3.22
N GLU A 76 -17.64 -5.21 -4.30
CA GLU A 76 -18.79 -4.47 -4.84
C GLU A 76 -18.69 -2.93 -4.69
N ASN A 77 -19.18 -2.38 -3.57
CA ASN A 77 -19.25 -0.94 -3.29
C ASN A 77 -18.15 -0.41 -2.35
N LEU A 78 -17.18 -1.24 -2.01
CA LEU A 78 -16.12 -0.96 -1.05
C LEU A 78 -14.76 -1.11 -1.73
N GLN A 79 -14.05 0.00 -1.82
CA GLN A 79 -12.65 0.02 -2.18
C GLN A 79 -11.81 0.54 -1.02
N PHE A 80 -10.73 -0.17 -0.79
CA PHE A 80 -9.71 0.13 0.17
C PHE A 80 -8.37 0.22 -0.54
N THR A 81 -7.58 1.26 -0.30
CA THR A 81 -6.25 1.39 -0.89
C THR A 81 -5.26 1.90 0.14
N MET A 82 -4.12 1.21 0.20
CA MET A 82 -2.99 1.57 1.06
C MET A 82 -1.69 1.47 0.27
N ARG A 83 -0.80 2.45 0.44
CA ARG A 83 0.48 2.55 -0.27
C ARG A 83 1.61 2.84 0.72
N GLY A 84 2.78 2.27 0.47
CA GLY A 84 4.00 2.60 1.22
C GLY A 84 5.13 1.60 1.00
N CYS A 85 6.22 1.77 1.73
CA CYS A 85 7.34 0.81 1.74
C CYS A 85 6.97 -0.46 2.51
N ARG A 86 7.25 -1.65 1.97
CA ARG A 86 6.86 -2.95 2.55
C ARG A 86 7.24 -3.06 4.04
N LYS A 87 8.51 -2.87 4.39
CA LYS A 87 8.99 -3.04 5.78
C LYS A 87 8.39 -2.01 6.75
N LYS A 88 7.99 -0.83 6.26
CA LYS A 88 7.34 0.21 7.07
C LYS A 88 5.84 -0.02 7.17
N LEU A 89 5.20 -0.53 6.12
CA LEU A 89 3.74 -0.66 6.04
C LEU A 89 3.21 -1.83 6.88
N PHE A 90 3.88 -2.97 6.85
CA PHE A 90 3.43 -4.17 7.55
C PHE A 90 4.08 -4.25 8.93
N LEU A 91 3.27 -4.53 9.97
CA LEU A 91 3.80 -4.74 11.31
C LEU A 91 4.55 -6.08 11.36
N LYS A 92 5.79 -6.07 11.87
CA LYS A 92 6.49 -7.28 12.30
C LYS A 92 5.79 -7.82 13.54
N LYS A 93 4.81 -8.70 13.38
CA LYS A 93 4.22 -9.41 14.53
C LYS A 93 5.29 -10.36 15.09
N SER A 94 5.58 -10.26 16.39
CA SER A 94 6.40 -11.26 17.10
C SER A 94 5.84 -12.65 16.83
N GLY A 95 6.61 -13.49 16.13
CA GLY A 95 6.26 -14.88 15.82
C GLY A 95 5.58 -15.14 14.47
N ASN A 96 5.11 -14.12 13.73
CA ASN A 96 4.62 -14.32 12.36
C ASN A 96 5.74 -14.06 11.37
N LYS A 97 5.97 -15.03 10.47
CA LYS A 97 6.78 -14.85 9.26
C LYS A 97 6.41 -13.51 8.66
N GLU A 98 7.41 -12.61 8.56
CA GLU A 98 7.37 -11.41 7.72
C GLU A 98 6.49 -11.71 6.52
N ILE A 99 5.46 -10.91 6.23
CA ILE A 99 4.53 -11.16 5.11
C ILE A 99 5.40 -11.55 3.93
N SER A 100 5.43 -12.86 3.69
CA SER A 100 6.53 -13.43 2.94
C SER A 100 6.35 -12.90 1.53
N ARG A 101 7.43 -12.66 0.77
CA ARG A 101 7.32 -12.29 -0.65
C ARG A 101 6.25 -13.13 -1.40
N LYS A 102 6.01 -14.36 -0.94
CA LYS A 102 4.88 -15.24 -1.32
C LYS A 102 3.49 -14.56 -1.43
N TYR A 103 3.16 -13.57 -0.60
CA TYR A 103 1.87 -12.87 -0.64
C TYR A 103 1.89 -11.62 -1.52
N ILE A 104 3.09 -11.19 -1.94
CA ILE A 104 3.29 -10.04 -2.81
C ILE A 104 3.36 -10.57 -4.23
N GLN A 105 2.36 -10.21 -5.04
CA GLN A 105 2.44 -10.47 -6.46
C GLN A 105 3.47 -9.50 -7.04
N GLU A 106 4.65 -10.03 -7.36
CA GLU A 106 5.72 -9.24 -7.95
C GLU A 106 5.33 -8.82 -9.37
N ARG A 107 5.54 -7.55 -9.70
CA ARG A 107 5.49 -6.96 -11.05
C ARG A 107 4.13 -6.82 -11.74
N THR A 108 3.15 -7.67 -11.49
CA THR A 108 1.79 -7.52 -12.02
C THR A 108 0.77 -7.56 -10.89
N CYS A 109 0.10 -6.44 -10.64
CA CYS A 109 -1.09 -6.39 -9.81
C CYS A 109 -2.23 -7.17 -10.48
N GLN A 110 -2.25 -8.50 -10.38
CA GLN A 110 -3.32 -9.31 -10.96
C GLN A 110 -4.53 -9.28 -10.02
N ALA A 111 -5.72 -9.03 -10.58
CA ALA A 111 -6.96 -8.84 -9.82
C ALA A 111 -7.56 -10.13 -9.25
N SER A 112 -6.94 -11.29 -9.46
CA SER A 112 -7.52 -12.61 -9.18
C SER A 112 -7.61 -12.97 -7.69
N ILE A 113 -6.96 -12.21 -6.78
CA ILE A 113 -6.94 -12.48 -5.34
C ILE A 113 -7.18 -11.20 -4.55
N ASN A 114 -8.21 -11.19 -3.70
CA ASN A 114 -8.53 -10.09 -2.79
C ASN A 114 -8.06 -10.44 -1.36
N PRO A 115 -7.30 -9.57 -0.65
CA PRO A 115 -6.74 -8.30 -1.10
C PRO A 115 -5.61 -8.47 -2.11
N ILE A 116 -5.57 -7.58 -3.09
CA ILE A 116 -4.51 -7.48 -4.09
C ILE A 116 -3.33 -6.78 -3.43
N VAL A 117 -2.20 -7.47 -3.33
CA VAL A 117 -0.95 -6.92 -2.75
C VAL A 117 0.14 -6.97 -3.81
N CYS A 118 0.54 -5.80 -4.31
CA CYS A 118 1.56 -5.71 -5.35
C CYS A 118 2.83 -5.07 -4.81
N GLY A 119 3.97 -5.65 -5.19
CA GLY A 119 5.30 -5.11 -4.93
C GLY A 119 5.96 -4.65 -6.22
N CYS A 120 6.73 -3.58 -6.13
CA CYS A 120 7.54 -3.11 -7.22
C CYS A 120 8.84 -2.47 -6.72
N SER A 121 9.83 -2.47 -7.60
CA SER A 121 11.13 -1.82 -7.41
C SER A 121 11.21 -0.60 -8.31
N GLY A 122 11.77 0.48 -7.78
CA GLY A 122 11.92 1.77 -8.47
C GLY A 122 11.15 2.90 -7.78
N ASP A 123 11.54 4.12 -8.10
CA ASP A 123 10.95 5.32 -7.51
C ASP A 123 9.48 5.47 -7.88
N ARG A 124 8.65 5.58 -6.85
CA ARG A 124 7.21 5.85 -6.89
C ARG A 124 6.42 4.84 -7.72
N CYS A 125 6.97 3.65 -7.94
CA CYS A 125 6.40 2.63 -8.82
C CYS A 125 5.06 2.08 -8.32
N ASN A 126 4.74 2.26 -7.03
CA ASN A 126 3.47 1.86 -6.46
C ASN A 126 2.32 2.81 -6.82
N SER A 127 2.48 3.66 -7.83
CA SER A 127 1.44 4.42 -8.52
C SER A 127 0.83 3.69 -9.72
N LYS A 128 1.19 2.43 -9.98
CA LYS A 128 0.69 1.69 -11.14
C LYS A 128 -0.70 1.11 -10.90
N ASN A 129 -1.48 1.06 -11.97
CA ASN A 129 -2.83 0.53 -11.95
C ASN A 129 -2.83 -0.97 -11.72
N ILE A 130 -3.92 -1.46 -11.13
CA ILE A 130 -4.19 -2.89 -11.08
C ILE A 130 -4.61 -3.31 -12.48
N ILE A 131 -3.93 -4.30 -13.04
CA ILE A 131 -4.29 -4.87 -14.34
C ILE A 131 -5.35 -5.93 -14.03
N ALA A 132 -6.59 -5.63 -14.43
CA ALA A 132 -7.72 -6.55 -14.29
C ALA A 132 -7.59 -7.71 -15.28
#